data_AF-A0A0A9DAV9-F1
#
_entry.id   AF-A0A0A9DAV9-F1
#
_cell.length_a   1.000
_cell.length_b   1.000
_cell.length_c   1.000
_cell.angle_alpha   90.00
_cell.angle_beta   90.00
_cell.angle_gamma   90.00
#
_symmetry.space_group_name_H-M   'P 1'
#
loop_
_entity.id
_entity.type
_entity.pdbx_description
1 polymer ?
#
loop_
_entity_poly.entity_id
_entity_poly.type
_entity_poly.pdbx_seq_one_letter_code
_entity_poly.pdbx_strand_id
1 'polypeptide(L)'
;MDFDGSSTGQATGDDSEVILCPQAIFRDPFRRGKNILVICDCYAPNGEPIPTNKRHSAAKIFGHPDVKAEEPWFGIEQEYTLLQKDNNWPLGWPLGGYPGPQVTRHVAPCSAPNLGKDPIFSHIVMEDYYSASQHNKREENFSCKCRILLAQ
;
A
#
# COMPACT_ATOMS: atom_id res chain seq x y z
N MET A 1 4.57 6.39 -22.23
CA MET A 1 4.11 7.44 -21.31
C MET A 1 5.27 7.76 -20.40
N ASP A 2 5.38 8.99 -20.00
CA ASP A 2 6.48 9.56 -19.23
C ASP A 2 5.92 10.46 -18.13
N PHE A 3 6.80 10.87 -17.23
CA PHE A 3 6.53 11.91 -16.24
C PHE A 3 7.81 12.70 -15.93
N ASP A 4 7.63 13.87 -15.31
CA ASP A 4 8.72 14.70 -14.81
C ASP A 4 9.31 14.10 -13.51
N GLY A 5 10.44 13.41 -13.65
CA GLY A 5 11.20 12.82 -12.56
C GLY A 5 11.92 13.83 -11.67
N SER A 6 12.09 15.08 -12.09
CA SER A 6 12.69 16.11 -11.22
C SER A 6 11.75 16.46 -10.06
N SER A 7 10.45 16.47 -10.33
CA SER A 7 9.39 16.67 -9.33
C SER A 7 9.22 15.51 -8.33
N THR A 8 9.83 14.35 -8.61
CA THR A 8 9.80 13.17 -7.73
C THR A 8 11.17 12.80 -7.16
N GLY A 9 12.21 13.59 -7.46
CA GLY A 9 13.59 13.32 -7.04
C GLY A 9 14.20 12.08 -7.72
N GLN A 10 13.74 11.72 -8.91
CA GLN A 10 14.18 10.55 -9.68
C GLN A 10 15.04 10.93 -10.90
N ALA A 11 15.09 12.22 -11.26
CA ALA A 11 15.87 12.76 -12.38
C ALA A 11 16.35 14.20 -12.06
N THR A 12 17.28 14.74 -12.83
CA THR A 12 17.73 16.14 -12.67
C THR A 12 16.78 17.09 -13.42
N GLY A 13 16.86 18.40 -13.15
CA GLY A 13 15.99 19.38 -13.84
C GLY A 13 16.28 19.51 -15.34
N ASP A 14 17.55 19.35 -15.74
CA ASP A 14 17.97 19.50 -17.14
C ASP A 14 17.70 18.25 -17.99
N ASP A 15 17.55 17.09 -17.35
CA ASP A 15 17.17 15.81 -17.97
C ASP A 15 16.17 15.10 -17.06
N SER A 16 14.92 15.53 -17.15
CA SER A 16 13.89 15.22 -16.17
C SER A 16 12.96 14.09 -16.58
N GLU A 17 13.01 13.62 -17.82
CA GLU A 17 12.07 12.63 -18.35
C GLU A 17 12.31 11.24 -17.72
N VAL A 18 11.24 10.63 -17.19
CA VAL A 18 11.25 9.24 -16.72
C VAL A 18 10.14 8.46 -17.42
N ILE A 19 10.50 7.34 -18.02
CA ILE A 19 9.63 6.50 -18.83
C ILE A 19 8.91 5.49 -17.96
N LEU A 20 7.58 5.41 -18.11
CA LEU A 20 6.73 4.40 -17.49
C LEU A 20 6.53 3.20 -18.42
N CYS A 21 6.92 2.03 -17.95
CA CYS A 21 6.75 0.75 -18.64
C CYS A 21 5.67 -0.09 -17.93
N PRO A 22 4.47 -0.29 -18.52
CA PRO A 22 3.38 -1.05 -17.90
C PRO A 22 3.75 -2.50 -17.55
N GLN A 23 3.38 -2.96 -16.34
CA GLN A 23 3.72 -4.31 -15.85
C GLN A 23 2.51 -5.11 -15.37
N ALA A 24 1.54 -4.46 -14.71
CA ALA A 24 0.34 -5.14 -14.24
C ALA A 24 -0.88 -4.22 -14.35
N ILE A 25 -2.02 -4.82 -14.71
CA ILE A 25 -3.30 -4.14 -14.86
C ILE A 25 -4.26 -4.65 -13.80
N PHE A 26 -4.96 -3.72 -13.17
CA PHE A 26 -6.03 -3.98 -12.21
C PHE A 26 -7.28 -3.19 -12.61
N ARG A 27 -8.45 -3.62 -12.15
CA ARG A 27 -9.66 -2.82 -12.31
C ARG A 27 -9.54 -1.56 -11.45
N ASP A 28 -10.13 -0.45 -11.88
CA ASP A 28 -10.15 0.76 -11.05
C ASP A 28 -11.36 0.71 -10.11
N PRO A 29 -11.19 0.47 -8.79
CA PRO A 29 -12.31 0.39 -7.85
C PRO A 29 -12.97 1.75 -7.60
N PHE A 30 -12.30 2.86 -7.93
CA PHE A 30 -12.79 4.21 -7.74
C PHE A 30 -13.63 4.66 -8.94
N ARG A 31 -13.06 4.59 -10.15
CA ARG A 31 -13.76 5.00 -11.39
C ARG A 31 -14.72 3.93 -11.92
N ARG A 32 -14.53 2.66 -11.53
CA ARG A 32 -15.36 1.50 -11.89
C ARG A 32 -15.51 1.30 -13.40
N GLY A 33 -16.42 0.43 -13.83
CA GLY A 33 -16.72 0.19 -15.24
C GLY A 33 -15.55 -0.43 -16.00
N LYS A 34 -15.14 0.20 -17.11
CA LYS A 34 -14.03 -0.24 -17.97
C LYS A 34 -12.69 0.41 -17.60
N ASN A 35 -12.65 1.21 -16.55
CA ASN A 35 -11.44 1.92 -16.13
C ASN A 35 -10.46 0.95 -15.43
N ILE A 36 -9.17 1.22 -15.58
CA ILE A 36 -8.09 0.37 -15.08
C ILE A 36 -7.04 1.18 -14.33
N LEU A 37 -6.36 0.50 -13.42
CA LEU A 37 -5.11 0.94 -12.80
C LEU A 37 -3.95 0.15 -13.41
N VAL A 38 -2.83 0.84 -13.64
CA VAL A 38 -1.63 0.23 -14.23
C VAL A 38 -0.46 0.46 -13.29
N ILE A 39 0.16 -0.63 -12.84
CA ILE A 39 1.45 -0.59 -12.15
C ILE A 39 2.55 -0.61 -13.21
N CYS A 40 3.48 0.33 -13.10
CA CYS A 40 4.55 0.54 -14.05
C CYS A 40 5.91 0.39 -13.39
N ASP A 41 6.89 -0.06 -14.18
CA ASP A 41 8.30 0.13 -13.90
C ASP A 41 8.77 1.48 -14.45
N CYS A 42 9.85 2.01 -13.89
CA CYS A 42 10.42 3.29 -14.29
C CYS A 42 11.81 3.11 -14.91
N TYR A 43 12.05 3.80 -16.03
CA TYR A 43 13.28 3.74 -16.81
C TYR A 43 13.72 5.15 -17.22
N ALA A 44 15.02 5.35 -17.42
CA ALA A 44 15.54 6.54 -18.08
C ALA A 44 15.24 6.47 -19.60
N PRO A 45 15.29 7.59 -20.35
CA PRO A 45 15.01 7.61 -21.78
C PRO A 45 15.92 6.72 -22.63
N ASN A 46 17.13 6.42 -22.13
CA ASN A 46 18.06 5.48 -22.74
C ASN A 46 17.70 3.99 -22.54
N GLY A 47 16.60 3.70 -21.83
CA GLY A 47 16.12 2.34 -21.56
C GLY A 47 16.72 1.66 -20.33
N GLU A 48 17.63 2.32 -19.60
CA GLU A 48 18.18 1.79 -18.35
C GLU A 48 17.20 1.96 -17.19
N PRO A 49 17.09 0.98 -16.26
CA PRO A 49 16.23 1.12 -15.09
C PRO A 49 16.78 2.21 -14.17
N ILE A 50 15.91 3.13 -13.72
CA ILE A 50 16.34 4.15 -12.76
C ILE A 50 16.71 3.49 -11.41
N PRO A 51 17.55 4.12 -10.57
CA PRO A 51 18.06 3.49 -9.34
C PRO A 51 16.98 3.02 -8.34
N THR A 52 15.81 3.65 -8.37
CA THR A 52 14.66 3.32 -7.51
C THR A 52 13.78 2.19 -8.08
N ASN A 53 13.99 1.75 -9.32
CA ASN A 53 13.31 0.60 -9.91
C ASN A 53 13.88 -0.72 -9.34
N LYS A 54 13.32 -1.18 -8.22
CA LYS A 54 13.71 -2.46 -7.59
C LYS A 54 13.08 -3.68 -8.25
N ARG A 55 11.99 -3.49 -8.99
CA ARG A 55 11.29 -4.57 -9.67
C ARG A 55 12.13 -5.17 -10.80
N HIS A 56 12.94 -4.37 -11.51
CA HIS A 56 13.80 -4.89 -12.58
C HIS A 56 14.74 -6.02 -12.11
N SER A 57 15.40 -5.83 -10.96
CA SER A 57 16.26 -6.86 -10.37
C SER A 57 15.47 -8.07 -9.87
N ALA A 58 14.31 -7.84 -9.24
CA ALA A 58 13.43 -8.92 -8.80
C ALA A 58 12.92 -9.76 -9.98
N ALA A 59 12.54 -9.12 -11.09
CA ALA A 59 12.08 -9.80 -12.31
C ALA A 59 13.17 -10.69 -12.92
N LYS A 60 14.45 -10.29 -12.86
CA LYS A 60 15.57 -11.14 -13.28
C LYS A 60 15.70 -12.40 -12.41
N ILE A 61 15.57 -12.26 -11.08
CA ILE A 61 15.65 -13.38 -10.14
C ILE A 61 14.49 -14.35 -10.35
N PHE A 62 13.25 -13.84 -10.35
CA PHE A 62 12.04 -14.66 -10.54
C PHE A 62 11.91 -15.21 -11.97
N GLY A 63 12.58 -14.60 -12.94
CA GLY A 63 12.68 -15.10 -14.31
C GLY A 63 13.75 -16.19 -14.50
N HIS A 64 14.63 -16.41 -13.53
CA HIS A 64 15.67 -17.45 -13.62
C HIS A 64 15.01 -18.84 -13.71
N PRO A 65 15.43 -19.73 -14.64
CA PRO A 65 14.78 -21.03 -14.84
C PRO A 65 14.65 -21.85 -13.56
N ASP A 66 15.71 -21.89 -12.75
CA ASP A 66 15.74 -22.64 -11.49
C ASP A 66 14.73 -22.09 -10.48
N VAL A 67 14.67 -20.76 -10.30
CA VAL A 67 13.72 -20.13 -9.37
C VAL A 67 12.29 -20.31 -9.86
N LYS A 68 12.07 -20.19 -11.18
CA LYS A 68 10.76 -20.37 -11.79
C LYS A 68 10.24 -21.79 -11.62
N ALA A 69 11.11 -22.80 -11.67
CA ALA A 69 10.76 -24.20 -11.49
C ALA A 69 10.28 -24.52 -10.06
N GLU A 70 10.76 -23.78 -9.06
CA GLU A 70 10.36 -23.95 -7.65
C GLU A 70 8.99 -23.34 -7.32
N GLU A 71 8.38 -22.58 -8.22
CA GLU A 71 7.08 -21.90 -8.03
C GLU A 71 6.93 -21.21 -6.66
N PRO A 72 7.82 -20.26 -6.29
CA PRO A 72 7.87 -19.71 -4.94
C PRO A 72 6.62 -18.90 -4.58
N TRP A 73 6.08 -19.12 -3.38
CA TRP A 73 4.91 -18.41 -2.85
C TRP A 73 5.29 -17.46 -1.72
N PHE A 74 4.62 -16.30 -1.69
CA PHE A 74 4.85 -15.27 -0.69
C PHE A 74 3.53 -14.81 -0.09
N GLY A 75 3.46 -14.80 1.24
CA GLY A 75 2.43 -14.09 2.01
C GLY A 75 3.06 -12.89 2.70
N ILE A 76 2.50 -11.70 2.52
CA ILE A 76 3.01 -10.46 3.12
C ILE A 76 1.93 -9.89 4.04
N GLU A 77 2.29 -9.63 5.29
CA GLU A 77 1.44 -8.94 6.25
C GLU A 77 1.84 -7.46 6.33
N GLN A 78 1.02 -6.58 5.73
CA GLN A 78 1.25 -5.14 5.75
C GLN A 78 0.54 -4.50 6.94
N GLU A 79 1.31 -4.00 7.92
CA GLU A 79 0.80 -3.17 9.00
C GLU A 79 0.92 -1.67 8.64
N TYR A 80 -0.05 -0.87 9.08
CA TYR A 80 -0.02 0.59 8.98
C TYR A 80 -0.80 1.24 10.13
N THR A 81 -0.45 2.49 10.44
CA THR A 81 -1.12 3.27 11.48
C THR A 81 -1.82 4.46 10.85
N LEU A 82 -3.11 4.66 11.15
CA LEU A 82 -3.84 5.85 10.74
C LEU A 82 -3.50 7.01 11.67
N LEU A 83 -3.16 8.15 11.09
CA LEU A 83 -2.84 9.37 11.80
C LEU A 83 -3.88 10.46 11.52
N GLN A 84 -4.12 11.31 12.51
CA GLN A 84 -4.86 12.55 12.37
C GLN A 84 -4.08 13.50 11.46
N LYS A 85 -4.78 14.13 10.51
CA LYS A 85 -4.19 14.99 9.48
C LYS A 85 -3.45 16.19 10.05
N ASP A 86 -3.99 16.82 11.09
CA ASP A 86 -3.55 18.15 11.52
C ASP A 86 -2.32 18.11 12.45
N ASN A 87 -2.06 16.99 13.12
CA ASN A 87 -1.04 16.89 14.17
C ASN A 87 -0.18 15.62 14.09
N ASN A 88 -0.35 14.78 13.04
CA ASN A 88 0.30 13.48 12.89
C ASN A 88 0.14 12.56 14.12
N TRP A 89 -0.93 12.74 14.90
CA TRP A 89 -1.19 11.95 16.10
C TRP A 89 -1.97 10.69 15.74
N PRO A 90 -1.71 9.53 16.38
CA PRO A 90 -2.45 8.32 16.05
C PRO A 90 -3.95 8.49 16.23
N LEU A 91 -4.72 8.05 15.24
CA LEU A 91 -6.17 8.18 15.25
C LEU A 91 -6.77 7.43 16.46
N GLY A 92 -7.61 8.10 17.24
CA GLY A 92 -8.22 7.57 18.45
C GLY A 92 -7.36 7.62 19.72
N TRP A 93 -6.13 8.12 19.65
CA TRP A 93 -5.33 8.37 20.86
C TRP A 93 -5.76 9.65 21.57
N PRO A 94 -5.71 9.70 22.92
CA PRO A 94 -5.89 10.96 23.65
C PRO A 94 -4.76 11.94 23.27
N LEU A 95 -5.10 13.21 23.09
CA LEU A 95 -4.13 14.25 22.75
C LEU A 95 -3.06 14.35 23.85
N GLY A 96 -1.78 14.23 23.47
CA GLY A 96 -0.65 14.33 24.38
C GLY A 96 -0.53 13.18 25.39
N GLY A 97 -1.26 12.07 25.18
CA GLY A 97 -1.24 10.91 26.06
C GLY A 97 -1.25 9.59 25.30
N TYR A 98 -1.29 8.49 26.06
CA TYR A 98 -1.35 7.14 25.54
C TYR A 98 -2.72 6.52 25.79
N PRO A 99 -3.23 5.65 24.90
CA PRO A 99 -4.39 4.82 25.20
C PRO A 99 -4.09 3.86 26.36
N GLY A 100 -5.14 3.30 26.96
CA GLY A 100 -5.00 2.31 28.04
C GLY A 100 -4.22 1.05 27.61
N PRO A 101 -3.77 0.22 28.57
CA PRO A 101 -2.97 -0.98 28.30
C PRO A 101 -3.71 -1.99 27.40
N GLN A 102 -2.95 -2.84 26.68
CA GLN A 102 -3.54 -3.87 25.81
C GLN A 102 -4.38 -4.82 26.67
N VAL A 103 -5.70 -4.76 26.55
CA VAL A 103 -6.54 -5.86 27.04
C VAL A 103 -6.42 -6.99 26.02
N THR A 104 -6.12 -8.19 26.51
CA THR A 104 -6.03 -9.41 25.73
C THR A 104 -7.34 -9.70 24.99
N ARG A 105 -7.43 -9.23 23.75
CA ARG A 105 -8.01 -9.97 22.62
C ARG A 105 -7.71 -9.24 21.31
N HIS A 106 -6.96 -9.95 20.46
CA HIS A 106 -7.16 -9.91 19.02
C HIS A 106 -8.67 -9.73 18.73
N VAL A 107 -9.01 -8.72 17.93
CA VAL A 107 -10.38 -8.35 17.55
C VAL A 107 -11.18 -7.68 18.68
N ALA A 108 -10.85 -6.41 18.96
CA ALA A 108 -11.84 -5.51 19.55
C ALA A 108 -12.81 -5.10 18.42
N PRO A 109 -14.13 -5.34 18.53
CA PRO A 109 -15.06 -4.71 17.62
C PRO A 109 -14.92 -3.20 17.80
N CYS A 110 -14.71 -2.47 16.69
CA CYS A 110 -14.58 -1.01 16.65
C CYS A 110 -15.84 -0.26 17.15
N SER A 111 -16.82 -0.97 17.69
CA SER A 111 -18.08 -0.50 18.26
C SER A 111 -18.10 -0.47 19.79
N ALA A 112 -16.94 -0.43 20.46
CA ALA A 112 -16.91 -0.18 21.91
C ALA A 112 -17.51 1.22 22.21
N PRO A 113 -18.62 1.31 22.97
CA PRO A 113 -19.42 2.54 23.11
C PRO A 113 -18.73 3.69 23.86
N ASN A 114 -17.48 3.50 24.30
CA ASN A 114 -16.75 4.45 25.14
C ASN A 114 -15.56 5.16 24.43
N LEU A 115 -15.43 5.04 23.11
CA LEU A 115 -14.29 5.56 22.36
C LEU A 115 -14.69 6.57 21.25
N GLY A 116 -15.67 7.46 21.45
CA GLY A 116 -15.93 8.56 20.50
C GLY A 116 -16.22 8.11 19.05
N LYS A 117 -16.10 9.03 18.07
CA LYS A 117 -16.41 8.79 16.65
C LYS A 117 -15.26 8.19 15.83
N ASP A 118 -14.04 8.23 16.35
CA ASP A 118 -12.79 7.92 15.62
C ASP A 118 -12.54 6.42 15.34
N PRO A 119 -12.91 5.46 16.22
CA PRO A 119 -12.77 4.03 15.93
C PRO A 119 -13.68 3.52 14.82
N ILE A 120 -14.80 4.22 14.59
CA ILE A 120 -15.73 3.90 13.49
C ILE A 120 -15.09 4.28 12.16
N PHE A 121 -14.37 5.41 12.11
CA PHE A 121 -13.70 5.88 10.90
C PHE A 121 -12.57 4.94 10.45
N SER A 122 -11.77 4.42 11.38
CA SER A 122 -10.72 3.45 11.02
C SER A 122 -11.31 2.17 10.44
N HIS A 123 -12.42 1.68 10.98
CA HIS A 123 -13.10 0.49 10.45
C HIS A 123 -13.60 0.69 9.01
N ILE A 124 -14.24 1.82 8.73
CA ILE A 124 -14.74 2.15 7.38
C ILE A 124 -13.60 2.15 6.36
N VAL A 125 -12.46 2.77 6.70
CA VAL A 125 -11.27 2.79 5.83
C VAL A 125 -10.78 1.36 5.55
N MET A 126 -10.74 0.49 6.57
CA MET A 126 -10.34 -0.91 6.39
C MET A 126 -11.33 -1.70 5.52
N GLU A 127 -12.64 -1.52 5.74
CA GLU A 127 -13.69 -2.21 4.98
C GLU A 127 -13.73 -1.77 3.51
N ASP A 128 -13.60 -0.47 3.26
CA ASP A 128 -13.54 0.09 1.90
C ASP A 128 -12.28 -0.39 1.17
N TYR A 129 -11.14 -0.40 1.86
CA TYR A 129 -9.89 -0.95 1.31
C TYR A 129 -10.04 -2.43 0.98
N TYR A 130 -10.59 -3.23 1.90
CA TYR A 130 -10.84 -4.65 1.66
C TYR A 130 -11.75 -4.87 0.45
N SER A 131 -12.85 -4.14 0.37
CA SER A 131 -13.80 -4.23 -0.75
C SER A 131 -13.16 -3.83 -2.08
N ALA A 132 -12.31 -2.79 -2.08
CA ALA A 132 -11.57 -2.34 -3.25
C ALA A 132 -10.54 -3.40 -3.72
N SER A 133 -9.81 -4.04 -2.80
CA SER A 133 -8.87 -5.12 -3.13
C SER A 133 -9.58 -6.33 -3.75
N GLN A 134 -10.74 -6.73 -3.19
CA GLN A 134 -11.54 -7.83 -3.74
C GLN A 134 -12.08 -7.54 -5.15
N HIS A 135 -12.39 -6.27 -5.45
CA HIS A 135 -12.80 -5.86 -6.81
C HIS A 135 -11.73 -6.16 -7.88
N ASN A 136 -10.46 -6.18 -7.48
CA ASN A 136 -9.33 -6.38 -8.38
C ASN A 136 -9.03 -7.86 -8.69
N LYS A 137 -9.66 -8.80 -7.97
CA LYS A 137 -9.68 -10.26 -8.26
C LYS A 137 -8.31 -10.92 -8.55
N ARG A 138 -7.22 -10.47 -7.91
CA ARG A 138 -5.88 -11.06 -8.15
C ARG A 138 -5.11 -11.43 -6.88
N GLU A 139 -5.64 -11.11 -5.70
CA GLU A 139 -5.05 -11.53 -4.43
C GLU A 139 -5.79 -12.76 -3.93
N GLU A 140 -5.15 -13.92 -4.02
CA GLU A 140 -5.64 -15.13 -3.37
C GLU A 140 -5.44 -14.98 -1.86
N ASN A 141 -6.50 -15.21 -1.07
CA ASN A 141 -6.46 -15.20 0.40
C ASN A 141 -6.09 -13.86 1.06
N PHE A 142 -6.56 -12.74 0.50
CA PHE A 142 -6.45 -11.42 1.15
C PHE A 142 -7.32 -11.33 2.41
N SER A 143 -6.74 -10.86 3.53
CA SER A 143 -7.41 -10.63 4.80
C SER A 143 -6.93 -9.33 5.43
N CYS A 144 -7.85 -8.52 5.98
CA CYS A 144 -7.51 -7.35 6.77
C CYS A 144 -7.73 -7.61 8.26
N LYS A 145 -6.83 -7.11 9.11
CA LYS A 145 -6.97 -7.10 10.57
C LYS A 145 -6.68 -5.70 11.09
N CYS A 146 -7.57 -5.14 11.93
CA CYS A 146 -7.32 -3.88 12.61
C CYS A 146 -6.61 -4.15 13.95
N ARG A 147 -5.56 -3.37 14.24
CA ARG A 147 -4.82 -3.41 15.52
C ARG A 147 -4.73 -1.99 16.09
N ILE A 148 -4.84 -1.86 17.41
CA ILE A 148 -4.58 -0.61 18.12
C ILE A 148 -3.08 -0.56 18.44
N LEU A 149 -2.38 0.44 17.90
CA LEU A 149 -0.98 0.70 18.26
C LEU A 149 -0.93 1.23 19.71
N LEU A 150 0.01 0.72 20.52
CA LEU A 150 0.41 1.33 21.78
C LEU A 150 1.85 1.84 21.68
N ALA A 151 2.21 2.81 22.51
CA ALA A 151 3.62 3.16 22.71
C ALA A 151 4.35 2.07 23.48
N GLN A 152 5.59 1.81 23.05
CA GLN A 152 6.57 0.99 23.77
C GLN A 152 7.25 1.81 24.86
#